data_AF-A0A4S0IPK8-F1
#
_entry.id   AF-A0A4S0IPK8-F1
#
_cell.length_a   1.000
_cell.length_b   1.000
_cell.length_c   1.000
_cell.angle_alpha   90.00
_cell.angle_beta   90.00
_cell.angle_gamma   90.00
#
_symmetry.space_group_name_H-M   'P 1'
#
loop_
_entity.id
_entity.type
_entity.pdbx_description
1 polymer ?
#
loop_
_entity_poly.entity_id
_entity_poly.type
_entity_poly.pdbx_seq_one_letter_code
_entity_poly.pdbx_strand_id
1 'polypeptide(L)'
;VEKIAAAVTPRTKALFINTPSNPTGWTADHETLRAILDLARAKGLWIIADEIYSLFHYGHGRAPSFLDIAEAEDRILFVNSFSKNWAMTGWRVGWVKTHPSLQQVFENLIQYSNSGVAQ
;
A
#
# COMPACT_ATOMS: atom_id res chain seq x y z
N VAL A 1 -15.05 9.02 -0.11
CA VAL A 1 -13.81 9.83 -0.18
C VAL A 1 -13.94 11.20 0.50
N GLU A 2 -15.10 11.85 0.48
CA GLU A 2 -15.33 13.17 1.11
C GLU A 2 -14.85 13.28 2.56
N LYS A 3 -15.14 12.28 3.41
CA LYS A 3 -14.67 12.25 4.80
C LYS A 3 -13.14 12.25 4.91
N ILE A 4 -12.44 11.60 3.97
CA ILE A 4 -10.97 11.61 3.91
C ILE A 4 -10.50 13.02 3.55
N ALA A 5 -11.08 13.63 2.51
CA ALA A 5 -10.73 14.97 2.07
C ALA A 5 -10.92 16.03 3.18
N ALA A 6 -11.99 15.90 3.96
CA ALA A 6 -12.27 16.79 5.11
C ALA A 6 -11.25 16.63 6.26
N ALA A 7 -10.65 15.45 6.41
CA ALA A 7 -9.64 15.19 7.44
C ALA A 7 -8.22 15.61 7.03
N VAL A 8 -7.99 15.92 5.74
CA VAL A 8 -6.67 16.36 5.25
C VAL A 8 -6.37 17.77 5.75
N THR A 9 -5.17 17.94 6.32
CA THR A 9 -4.63 19.23 6.79
C THR A 9 -3.30 19.53 6.11
N PRO A 10 -2.73 20.75 6.24
CA PRO A 10 -1.39 21.04 5.74
C PRO A 10 -0.27 20.14 6.31
N ARG A 11 -0.53 19.48 7.45
CA ARG A 11 0.41 18.53 8.07
C ARG A 11 0.26 17.10 7.55
N THR A 12 -0.82 16.77 6.84
CA THR A 12 -1.03 15.42 6.29
C THR A 12 0.02 15.12 5.22
N LYS A 13 0.66 13.95 5.31
CA LYS A 13 1.71 13.52 4.36
C LYS A 13 1.36 12.27 3.58
N ALA A 14 0.55 11.39 4.17
CA ALA A 14 0.18 10.13 3.56
C ALA A 14 -1.25 9.71 3.94
N LEU A 15 -1.84 8.87 3.09
CA LEU A 15 -3.04 8.09 3.35
C LEU A 15 -2.62 6.62 3.51
N PHE A 16 -3.08 5.96 4.56
CA PHE A 16 -2.88 4.53 4.75
C PHE A 16 -4.16 3.80 4.39
N ILE A 17 -4.13 2.99 3.33
CA ILE A 17 -5.30 2.30 2.80
C ILE A 17 -5.05 0.80 2.87
N ASN A 18 -5.84 0.10 3.67
CA ASN A 18 -5.79 -1.35 3.79
C ASN A 18 -7.01 -1.97 3.10
N THR A 19 -6.78 -2.67 1.99
CA THR A 19 -7.83 -3.28 1.18
C THR A 19 -7.28 -4.52 0.44
N PRO A 20 -7.88 -5.71 0.63
CA PRO A 20 -8.95 -6.03 1.55
C PRO A 20 -8.59 -5.76 3.03
N SER A 21 -9.55 -5.22 3.78
CA SER A 21 -9.34 -4.64 5.10
C SER A 21 -9.36 -5.70 6.20
N ASN A 22 -8.42 -5.57 7.14
CA ASN A 22 -8.49 -6.17 8.46
C ASN A 22 -8.82 -5.04 9.48
N PRO A 23 -9.84 -5.17 10.35
CA PRO A 23 -10.63 -6.37 10.67
C PRO A 23 -11.94 -6.52 9.91
N THR A 24 -12.30 -5.57 9.04
CA THR A 24 -13.68 -5.46 8.54
C THR A 24 -14.02 -6.37 7.36
N GLY A 25 -13.01 -6.88 6.65
CA GLY A 25 -13.19 -7.59 5.38
C GLY A 25 -13.59 -6.67 4.21
N TRP A 26 -13.73 -5.37 4.43
CA TRP A 26 -14.09 -4.41 3.38
C TRP A 26 -13.04 -4.41 2.25
N THR A 27 -13.50 -4.49 1.01
CA THR A 27 -12.65 -4.42 -0.18
C THR A 27 -13.08 -3.23 -1.02
N ALA A 28 -12.14 -2.34 -1.34
CA ALA A 28 -12.36 -1.23 -2.25
C ALA A 28 -12.54 -1.72 -3.69
N ASP A 29 -13.48 -1.12 -4.42
CA ASP A 29 -13.59 -1.25 -5.87
C ASP A 29 -12.65 -0.27 -6.60
N HIS A 30 -12.48 -0.45 -7.92
CA HIS A 30 -11.61 0.41 -8.73
C HIS A 30 -12.05 1.87 -8.73
N GLU A 31 -13.36 2.15 -8.63
CA GLU A 31 -13.88 3.52 -8.57
C GLU A 31 -13.43 4.21 -7.27
N THR A 32 -13.58 3.52 -6.14
CA THR A 32 -13.14 4.03 -4.83
C THR A 32 -11.62 4.22 -4.79
N LEU A 33 -10.85 3.27 -5.30
CA LEU A 33 -9.39 3.38 -5.39
C LEU A 33 -8.97 4.58 -6.24
N ARG A 34 -9.63 4.78 -7.39
CA ARG A 34 -9.37 5.91 -8.29
C ARG A 34 -9.68 7.24 -7.63
N ALA A 35 -10.83 7.35 -6.95
CA ALA A 35 -11.19 8.56 -6.23
C ALA A 35 -10.21 8.89 -5.09
N ILE A 36 -9.67 7.88 -4.39
CA ILE A 36 -8.62 8.07 -3.38
C ILE A 36 -7.30 8.51 -4.02
N LEU A 37 -6.92 7.88 -5.13
CA LEU A 37 -5.70 8.21 -5.87
C LEU A 37 -5.74 9.66 -6.39
N ASP A 38 -6.87 10.08 -6.96
CA ASP A 38 -7.04 11.44 -7.49
C ASP A 38 -7.01 12.48 -6.37
N LEU A 39 -7.59 12.18 -5.20
CA LEU A 39 -7.44 13.04 -4.02
C LEU A 39 -5.97 13.15 -3.58
N ALA A 40 -5.24 12.03 -3.56
CA ALA A 40 -3.83 12.01 -3.17
C ALA A 40 -2.99 12.83 -4.15
N ARG A 41 -3.21 12.69 -5.46
CA ARG A 41 -2.58 13.51 -6.51
C ARG A 41 -2.84 14.99 -6.30
N ALA A 42 -4.12 15.39 -6.16
CA ALA A 42 -4.53 16.78 -6.00
C ALA A 42 -3.94 17.45 -4.74
N LYS A 43 -3.64 16.66 -3.70
CA LYS A 43 -3.08 17.14 -2.43
C LYS A 43 -1.59 16.85 -2.28
N GLY A 44 -0.95 16.23 -3.27
CA GLY A 44 0.46 15.84 -3.22
C GLY A 44 0.79 14.83 -2.11
N LEU A 45 -0.17 14.00 -1.71
CA LEU A 45 -0.04 13.02 -0.62
C LEU A 45 0.53 11.70 -1.13
N TRP A 46 1.21 10.99 -0.24
CA TRP A 46 1.58 9.59 -0.46
C TRP A 46 0.40 8.66 -0.17
N ILE A 47 0.36 7.49 -0.81
CA ILE A 47 -0.52 6.38 -0.44
C ILE A 47 0.35 5.22 0.03
N ILE A 48 0.07 4.69 1.21
CA ILE A 48 0.57 3.39 1.66
C ILE A 48 -0.56 2.41 1.42
N ALA A 49 -0.40 1.58 0.38
CA ALA A 49 -1.37 0.59 -0.04
C ALA A 49 -1.03 -0.77 0.59
N ASP A 50 -1.70 -1.11 1.69
CA ASP A 50 -1.59 -2.42 2.33
C ASP A 50 -2.59 -3.39 1.70
N GLU A 51 -2.10 -4.21 0.78
CA GLU A 51 -2.89 -5.15 -0.02
C GLU A 51 -2.52 -6.62 0.29
N ILE A 52 -2.08 -6.91 1.52
CA ILE A 52 -1.63 -8.26 1.92
C ILE A 52 -2.70 -9.35 1.76
N TYR A 53 -3.99 -8.97 1.75
CA TYR A 53 -5.13 -9.87 1.60
C TYR A 53 -5.66 -9.95 0.16
N SER A 54 -4.89 -9.53 -0.85
CA SER A 54 -5.36 -9.45 -2.25
C SER A 54 -6.03 -10.72 -2.81
N LEU A 55 -5.64 -11.92 -2.36
CA LEU A 55 -6.28 -13.19 -2.78
C LEU A 55 -7.41 -13.64 -1.84
N PHE A 56 -7.62 -12.96 -0.72
CA PHE A 56 -8.74 -13.21 0.20
C PHE A 56 -9.92 -12.35 -0.24
N HIS A 57 -10.35 -12.57 -1.49
CA HIS A 57 -11.36 -11.78 -2.16
C HIS A 57 -12.52 -12.68 -2.58
N TYR A 58 -13.74 -12.30 -2.21
CA TYR A 58 -14.95 -12.99 -2.61
C TYR A 58 -15.34 -12.54 -4.03
N GLY A 59 -14.88 -13.30 -5.03
CA GLY A 59 -15.07 -13.00 -6.45
C GLY A 59 -14.18 -13.88 -7.32
N HIS A 60 -14.12 -13.61 -8.62
CA HIS A 60 -13.15 -14.26 -9.50
C HIS A 60 -11.82 -13.51 -9.48
N GLY A 61 -10.72 -14.22 -9.25
CA GLY A 61 -9.37 -13.65 -9.31
C GLY A 61 -8.93 -13.00 -7.99
N ARG A 62 -8.42 -11.77 -8.07
CA ARG A 62 -7.89 -11.01 -6.92
C ARG A 62 -8.69 -9.73 -6.69
N ALA A 63 -8.55 -9.16 -5.49
CA ALA A 63 -9.08 -7.85 -5.19
C ALA A 63 -8.49 -6.76 -6.13
N PRO A 64 -9.25 -5.68 -6.39
CA PRO A 64 -8.75 -4.47 -7.03
C PRO A 64 -7.51 -3.92 -6.30
N SER A 65 -6.54 -3.45 -7.08
CA SER A 65 -5.27 -2.92 -6.57
C SER A 65 -5.05 -1.50 -7.02
N PHE A 66 -4.37 -0.69 -6.21
CA PHE A 66 -3.85 0.60 -6.70
C PHE A 66 -2.93 0.42 -7.91
N LEU A 67 -2.20 -0.69 -8.00
CA LEU A 67 -1.32 -0.98 -9.14
C LEU A 67 -2.08 -1.17 -10.47
N ASP A 68 -3.41 -1.37 -10.43
CA ASP A 68 -4.23 -1.48 -11.64
C ASP A 68 -4.49 -0.13 -12.32
N ILE A 69 -4.33 0.95 -11.56
CA ILE A 69 -4.77 2.30 -11.94
C ILE A 69 -3.69 3.36 -11.73
N ALA A 70 -2.52 2.96 -11.23
CA ALA A 70 -1.40 3.82 -10.93
C ALA A 70 -0.52 4.06 -12.17
N GLU A 71 -0.03 5.28 -12.28
CA GLU A 71 1.01 5.71 -13.21
C GLU A 71 2.37 5.73 -12.50
N ALA A 72 3.47 5.88 -13.26
CA ALA A 72 4.83 5.75 -12.72
C ALA A 72 5.18 6.81 -11.65
N GLU A 73 4.60 8.00 -11.79
CA GLU A 73 4.83 9.19 -10.96
C GLU A 73 3.93 9.22 -9.72
N ASP A 74 3.00 8.27 -9.61
CA ASP A 74 2.11 8.21 -8.46
C ASP A 74 2.89 7.83 -7.20
N ARG A 75 2.64 8.62 -6.15
CA ARG A 75 3.30 8.52 -4.85
C ARG A 75 2.74 7.35 -4.03
N ILE A 76 2.94 6.13 -4.51
CA ILE A 76 2.41 4.91 -3.90
C ILE A 76 3.53 4.04 -3.34
N LEU A 77 3.36 3.62 -2.09
CA LEU A 77 4.10 2.55 -1.44
C LEU A 77 3.17 1.35 -1.35
N PHE A 78 3.35 0.38 -2.25
CA PHE A 78 2.56 -0.84 -2.26
C PHE A 78 3.20 -1.88 -1.35
N VAL A 79 2.43 -2.47 -0.43
CA VAL A 79 2.89 -3.41 0.59
C VAL A 79 2.15 -4.74 0.44
N ASN A 80 2.89 -5.85 0.47
CA ASN A 80 2.31 -7.19 0.44
C ASN A 80 3.20 -8.22 1.18
N SER A 81 2.69 -9.43 1.39
CA SER A 81 3.37 -10.49 2.14
C SER A 81 2.94 -11.89 1.71
N PHE A 82 3.83 -12.86 1.90
CA PHE A 82 3.52 -14.28 1.76
C PHE A 82 2.63 -14.83 2.89
N SER A 83 2.46 -14.09 3.97
CA SER A 83 1.81 -14.57 5.20
C SER A 83 0.37 -15.04 4.98
N LYS A 84 -0.39 -14.38 4.10
CA LYS A 84 -1.85 -14.57 3.97
C LYS A 84 -2.20 -15.33 2.69
N ASN A 85 -1.89 -14.73 1.56
CA ASN A 85 -2.16 -15.27 0.23
C ASN A 85 -1.57 -16.69 0.01
N TRP A 86 -0.50 -17.06 0.72
CA TRP A 86 0.13 -18.40 0.63
C TRP A 86 0.20 -19.14 1.97
N ALA A 87 -0.48 -18.67 3.02
CA ALA A 87 -0.46 -19.29 4.36
C ALA A 87 0.94 -19.47 4.98
N MET A 88 1.93 -18.64 4.60
CA MET A 88 3.32 -18.73 5.05
C MET A 88 3.63 -17.78 6.21
N THR A 89 2.75 -17.69 7.21
CA THR A 89 2.88 -16.72 8.32
C THR A 89 4.22 -16.85 9.06
N GLY A 90 4.74 -18.07 9.22
CA GLY A 90 6.00 -18.37 9.90
C GLY A 90 7.26 -18.00 9.11
N TRP A 91 7.17 -17.77 7.80
CA TRP A 91 8.33 -17.48 6.95
C TRP A 91 8.82 -16.04 7.10
N ARG A 92 7.96 -15.15 7.58
CA ARG A 92 8.28 -13.73 7.84
C ARG A 92 8.81 -12.98 6.60
N VAL A 93 8.28 -13.29 5.41
CA VAL A 93 8.66 -12.63 4.16
C VAL A 93 7.53 -11.73 3.65
N GLY A 94 7.90 -10.51 3.26
CA GLY A 94 7.05 -9.56 2.57
C GLY A 94 7.88 -8.60 1.74
N TRP A 95 7.22 -7.73 1.00
CA TRP A 95 7.88 -6.77 0.13
C TRP A 95 7.12 -5.45 0.06
N VAL A 96 7.85 -4.40 -0.32
CA VAL A 96 7.30 -3.10 -0.63
C VAL A 96 7.77 -2.72 -2.04
N LYS A 97 6.84 -2.35 -2.91
CA LYS A 97 7.16 -1.66 -4.17
C LYS A 97 7.10 -0.17 -3.90
N THR A 98 8.22 0.52 -4.12
CA THR A 98 8.38 1.94 -3.81
C THR A 98 8.38 2.79 -5.08
N HIS A 99 8.02 4.07 -4.95
CA HIS A 99 8.26 5.05 -6.01
C HIS A 99 9.78 5.23 -6.20
N PRO A 100 10.30 5.41 -7.44
CA PRO A 100 11.72 5.51 -7.72
C PRO A 100 12.47 6.54 -6.85
N SER A 101 11.83 7.66 -6.52
CA SER A 101 12.44 8.70 -5.66
C SER A 101 12.74 8.25 -4.23
N LEU A 102 12.20 7.12 -3.77
CA LEU A 102 12.41 6.56 -2.44
C LEU A 102 13.27 5.29 -2.45
N GLN A 103 13.67 4.80 -3.63
CA GLN A 103 14.35 3.52 -3.77
C GLN A 103 15.63 3.45 -2.91
N GLN A 104 16.56 4.40 -3.10
CA GLN A 104 17.82 4.44 -2.33
C GLN A 104 17.58 4.52 -0.81
N VAL A 105 16.54 5.25 -0.38
CA VAL A 105 16.20 5.39 1.04
C VAL A 105 15.78 4.03 1.62
N PHE A 106 14.91 3.29 0.91
CA PHE A 106 14.48 1.97 1.35
C PHE A 106 15.60 0.93 1.29
N GLU A 107 16.47 0.98 0.27
CA GLU A 107 17.66 0.12 0.19
C GLU A 107 18.56 0.32 1.41
N ASN A 108 18.87 1.57 1.77
CA ASN A 108 19.66 1.90 2.95
C ASN A 108 18.98 1.42 4.25
N LEU A 109 17.66 1.63 4.38
CA LEU A 109 16.91 1.16 5.54
C LEU A 109 16.99 -0.36 5.70
N ILE A 110 16.85 -1.11 4.61
CA ILE A 110 16.97 -2.58 4.62
C ILE A 110 18.39 -2.98 5.00
N GLN A 111 19.41 -2.37 4.39
CA GLN A 111 20.81 -2.68 4.63
C GLN A 111 21.18 -2.50 6.11
N TYR A 112 20.79 -1.38 6.71
CA TYR A 112 21.15 -1.05 8.10
C TYR A 112 20.25 -1.70 9.16
N SER A 113 18.99 -2.03 8.83
CA SER A 113 18.05 -2.58 9.82
C SER A 113 17.94 -4.10 9.80
N ASN A 114 18.08 -4.73 8.62
CA ASN A 114 17.84 -6.17 8.44
C ASN A 114 19.11 -6.95 8.08
N SER A 115 20.09 -6.30 7.44
CA SER A 115 21.30 -6.96 6.93
C SER A 115 22.59 -6.52 7.64
N GLY A 116 22.48 -5.87 8.79
CA GLY A 116 23.62 -5.41 9.57
C GLY A 116 24.58 -6.54 9.95
N VAL A 117 25.87 -6.22 10.01
CA VAL A 117 26.89 -7.10 10.59
C VAL A 117 26.55 -7.32 12.06
N ALA A 118 26.55 -8.58 12.50
CA ALA A 118 26.52 -8.89 13.93
C ALA A 118 27.70 -8.17 14.60
N GLN A 119 27.40 -7.33 15.59
CA GLN A 119 28.40 -6.97 16.59
C GLN A 119 28.56 -8.12 17.57
#